data_AF-A0A1B6HW56-F1
#
_entry.id   AF-A0A1B6HW56-F1
#
_cell.length_a   1.000
_cell.length_b   1.000
_cell.length_c   1.000
_cell.angle_alpha   90.00
_cell.angle_beta   90.00
_cell.angle_gamma   90.00
#
_symmetry.space_group_name_H-M   'P 1'
#
loop_
_entity.id
_entity.type
_entity.pdbx_description
1 polymer ?
#
loop_
_entity_poly.entity_id
_entity_poly.type
_entity_poly.pdbx_seq_one_letter_code
_entity_poly.pdbx_strand_id
1 'polypeptide(L)'
;GIRAEIAEAIERAGFAYPSPVQVLSIPCAVKGQDLLVRARNGTGKSAAFIVPIINRIDVAKGLQAVILVPIRELALQISKVFVTLGRQMGIKSVPLVGG
;
A
#
# COMPACT_ATOMS: atom_id res chain seq x y z
N GLY A 1 13.37 0.42 8.62
CA GLY A 1 12.09 0.94 9.13
C GLY A 1 11.26 1.50 7.99
N ILE A 2 10.14 2.14 8.29
CA ILE A 2 9.36 2.89 7.29
C ILE A 2 10.01 4.28 7.10
N ARG A 3 10.06 4.78 5.86
CA ARG A 3 10.56 6.13 5.53
C ARG A 3 9.70 7.21 6.20
N ALA A 4 10.33 8.32 6.60
CA ALA A 4 9.65 9.39 7.35
C ALA A 4 8.49 10.01 6.57
N GLU A 5 8.67 10.21 5.27
CA GLU A 5 7.70 10.80 4.36
C GLU A 5 6.41 9.95 4.25
N ILE A 6 6.55 8.63 4.40
CA ILE A 6 5.41 7.70 4.43
C ILE A 6 4.68 7.80 5.76
N ALA A 7 5.41 7.90 6.88
CA ALA A 7 4.80 8.07 8.19
C ALA A 7 3.97 9.34 8.26
N GLU A 8 4.49 10.46 7.75
CA GLU A 8 3.72 11.71 7.63
C GLU A 8 2.50 11.57 6.73
N ALA A 9 2.63 10.85 5.61
CA ALA A 9 1.49 10.64 4.70
C ALA A 9 0.39 9.79 5.35
N ILE A 10 0.76 8.78 6.15
CA ILE A 10 -0.17 7.95 6.95
C ILE A 10 -0.89 8.82 7.98
N GLU A 11 -0.16 9.68 8.69
CA GLU A 11 -0.72 10.60 9.69
C GLU A 11 -1.69 11.60 9.04
N ARG A 12 -1.28 12.26 7.96
CA ARG A 12 -2.13 13.18 7.18
C ARG A 12 -3.38 12.50 6.61
N ALA A 13 -3.30 11.22 6.26
CA ALA A 13 -4.43 10.44 5.79
C ALA A 13 -5.43 10.07 6.90
N GLY A 14 -5.12 10.39 8.17
CA GLY A 14 -5.97 10.07 9.32
C GLY A 14 -5.92 8.61 9.74
N PHE A 15 -4.88 7.86 9.35
CA PHE A 15 -4.70 6.48 9.78
C PHE A 15 -4.09 6.42 11.18
N ALA A 16 -4.91 6.70 12.19
CA ALA A 16 -4.47 6.89 13.57
C ALA A 16 -3.89 5.63 14.24
N TYR A 17 -4.58 4.49 14.10
CA TYR A 17 -4.15 3.23 14.72
C TYR A 17 -4.08 2.10 13.68
N PRO A 18 -2.95 1.38 13.59
CA PRO A 18 -2.84 0.28 12.67
C PRO A 18 -3.74 -0.89 13.10
N SER A 19 -4.40 -1.54 12.14
CA SER A 19 -5.19 -2.73 12.43
C SER A 19 -4.30 -3.92 12.80
N PRO A 20 -4.81 -4.97 13.48
CA PRO A 20 -4.00 -6.13 13.85
C PRO A 20 -3.27 -6.78 12.67
N VAL A 21 -3.91 -6.83 11.49
CA VAL A 21 -3.28 -7.36 10.28
C VAL A 21 -2.09 -6.49 9.82
N GLN A 22 -2.19 -5.17 9.95
CA GLN A 22 -1.11 -4.23 9.59
C GLN A 22 0.08 -4.34 10.55
N VAL A 23 -0.18 -4.41 11.85
CA VAL A 23 0.87 -4.59 12.89
C VAL A 23 1.69 -5.85 12.63
N LEU A 24 1.03 -6.94 12.23
CA LEU A 24 1.68 -8.22 11.98
C LEU A 24 2.36 -8.28 10.60
N SER A 25 1.76 -7.72 9.55
CA SER A 25 2.26 -7.91 8.18
C SER A 25 3.28 -6.86 7.73
N ILE A 26 3.11 -5.58 8.11
CA ILE A 26 3.95 -4.49 7.60
C ILE A 26 5.44 -4.70 7.96
N PRO A 27 5.82 -5.01 9.20
CA PRO A 27 7.23 -5.20 9.55
C PRO A 27 7.89 -6.33 8.77
N CYS A 28 7.17 -7.44 8.56
CA CYS A 28 7.66 -8.59 7.80
C CYS A 28 7.81 -8.25 6.31
N ALA A 29 6.84 -7.54 5.72
CA ALA A 29 6.88 -7.12 4.33
C ALA A 29 7.99 -6.08 4.06
N VAL A 30 8.23 -5.14 4.98
CA VAL A 30 9.34 -4.18 4.88
C VAL A 30 10.69 -4.91 4.87
N LYS A 31 10.82 -6.03 5.60
CA LYS A 31 12.00 -6.91 5.58
C LYS A 31 12.14 -7.74 4.30
N GLY A 32 11.10 -7.82 3.48
CA GLY A 32 11.12 -8.50 2.17
C GLY A 32 10.80 -9.95 2.22
N GLN A 33 10.08 -10.35 3.26
CA GLN A 33 9.56 -11.69 3.40
C GLN A 33 8.29 -11.84 2.57
N ASP A 34 8.12 -13.01 1.96
CA ASP A 34 6.86 -13.39 1.33
C ASP A 34 5.82 -13.73 2.40
N LEU A 35 4.61 -13.22 2.25
CA LEU A 35 3.57 -13.31 3.27
C LEU A 35 2.26 -13.84 2.71
N LEU A 36 1.68 -14.80 3.42
CA LEU A 36 0.27 -15.16 3.28
C LEU A 36 -0.55 -14.50 4.38
N VAL A 37 -1.36 -13.50 4.01
CA VAL A 37 -2.11 -12.68 4.97
C VAL A 37 -3.62 -12.98 4.89
N ARG A 38 -4.20 -13.49 5.98
CA ARG A 38 -5.64 -13.76 6.10
C ARG A 38 -6.28 -12.76 7.07
N ALA A 39 -7.27 -12.02 6.60
CA ALA A 39 -8.13 -11.17 7.44
C ALA A 39 -9.51 -10.99 6.79
N ARG A 40 -10.48 -10.42 7.50
CA ARG A 40 -11.82 -10.12 6.94
C ARG A 40 -11.77 -8.89 6.02
N ASN A 41 -12.77 -8.68 5.18
CA ASN A 41 -12.89 -7.43 4.40
C ASN A 41 -13.08 -6.24 5.33
N GLY A 42 -12.65 -5.04 4.90
CA GLY A 42 -12.74 -3.83 5.73
C GLY A 42 -11.72 -3.73 6.88
N THR A 43 -10.79 -4.69 7.02
CA THR A 43 -9.81 -4.72 8.13
C THR A 43 -8.50 -3.97 7.85
N GLY A 44 -8.46 -3.13 6.81
CA GLY A 44 -7.27 -2.34 6.48
C GLY A 44 -6.16 -3.10 5.73
N LYS A 45 -6.48 -4.25 5.11
CA LYS A 45 -5.52 -5.03 4.30
C LYS A 45 -4.83 -4.21 3.20
N SER A 46 -5.52 -3.26 2.59
CA SER A 46 -4.96 -2.44 1.50
C SER A 46 -3.71 -1.70 1.96
N ALA A 47 -3.78 -0.96 3.06
CA ALA A 47 -2.59 -0.30 3.62
C ALA A 47 -1.53 -1.31 4.09
N ALA A 48 -1.94 -2.50 4.53
CA ALA A 48 -1.05 -3.56 5.01
C ALA A 48 -0.04 -4.04 3.94
N PHE A 49 -0.41 -4.02 2.65
CA PHE A 49 0.51 -4.29 1.54
C PHE A 49 0.98 -3.04 0.81
N ILE A 50 0.21 -1.94 0.78
CA ILE A 50 0.61 -0.71 0.08
C ILE A 50 1.80 -0.05 0.77
N VAL A 51 1.76 0.10 2.10
CA VAL A 51 2.83 0.74 2.90
C VAL A 51 4.20 0.13 2.61
N PRO A 52 4.41 -1.20 2.71
CA PRO A 52 5.71 -1.79 2.42
C PRO A 52 6.10 -1.68 0.93
N ILE A 53 5.14 -1.65 0.00
CA ILE A 53 5.43 -1.45 -1.44
C ILE A 53 5.96 -0.03 -1.67
N ILE A 54 5.23 1.00 -1.26
CA ILE A 54 5.64 2.40 -1.46
C ILE A 54 6.95 2.72 -0.73
N ASN A 55 7.24 2.03 0.37
CA ASN A 55 8.50 2.13 1.10
C ASN A 55 9.72 1.66 0.29
N ARG A 56 9.51 0.85 -0.74
CA ARG A 56 10.57 0.27 -1.58
C ARG A 56 10.67 0.90 -2.97
N ILE A 57 9.66 1.67 -3.38
CA ILE A 57 9.63 2.29 -4.70
C ILE A 57 10.76 3.33 -4.81
N ASP A 58 11.43 3.27 -5.94
CA ASP A 58 12.47 4.20 -6.38
C ASP A 58 11.92 4.92 -7.62
N VAL A 59 11.57 6.20 -7.45
CA VAL A 59 10.87 6.99 -8.46
C VAL A 59 11.72 7.28 -9.71
N ALA A 60 13.02 7.00 -9.68
CA ALA A 60 13.89 7.08 -10.85
C ALA A 60 13.76 5.85 -11.78
N LYS A 61 13.08 4.79 -11.33
CA LYS A 61 12.92 3.53 -12.07
C LYS A 61 11.53 3.40 -12.69
N GLY A 62 11.39 2.43 -13.58
CA GLY A 62 10.11 2.07 -14.22
C GLY A 62 9.16 1.31 -13.30
N LEU A 63 8.36 0.40 -13.85
CA LEU A 63 7.40 -0.41 -13.08
C LEU A 63 8.12 -1.31 -12.05
N GLN A 64 7.74 -1.20 -10.77
CA GLN A 64 8.36 -1.95 -9.66
C GLN A 64 7.37 -2.82 -8.86
N ALA A 65 6.06 -2.65 -9.04
CA ALA A 65 5.04 -3.40 -8.30
C ALA A 65 3.79 -3.63 -9.15
N VAL A 66 3.22 -4.82 -9.02
CA VAL A 66 1.94 -5.21 -9.64
C VAL A 66 1.02 -5.73 -8.55
N ILE A 67 -0.21 -5.21 -8.52
CA ILE A 67 -1.25 -5.67 -7.59
C ILE A 67 -2.37 -6.27 -8.43
N LEU A 68 -2.63 -7.56 -8.23
CA LEU A 68 -3.70 -8.28 -8.90
C LEU A 68 -4.92 -8.32 -8.00
N VAL A 69 -6.07 -7.95 -8.56
CA VAL A 69 -7.35 -7.88 -7.83
C VAL A 69 -8.46 -8.45 -8.69
N PRO A 70 -9.47 -9.09 -8.08
CA PRO A 70 -10.49 -9.83 -8.83
C PRO A 70 -11.55 -8.96 -9.50
N ILE A 71 -11.76 -7.72 -9.02
CA ILE A 71 -12.81 -6.83 -9.53
C ILE A 71 -12.32 -5.39 -9.70
N ARG A 72 -12.97 -4.68 -10.63
CA ARG A 72 -12.64 -3.32 -11.05
C ARG A 72 -12.72 -2.30 -9.91
N GLU A 73 -13.80 -2.34 -9.13
CA GLU A 73 -14.07 -1.39 -8.06
C GLU A 73 -12.98 -1.44 -6.99
N LEU A 74 -12.50 -2.65 -6.70
CA LEU A 74 -11.42 -2.88 -5.75
C LEU A 74 -10.08 -2.33 -6.29
N ALA A 75 -9.81 -2.47 -7.59
CA ALA A 75 -8.62 -1.88 -8.22
C ALA A 75 -8.60 -0.36 -8.06
N LEU A 76 -9.75 0.29 -8.31
CA LEU A 76 -9.91 1.73 -8.17
C LEU A 76 -9.78 2.18 -6.70
N GLN A 77 -10.35 1.44 -5.75
CA GLN A 77 -10.19 1.71 -4.31
C GLN A 77 -8.73 1.61 -3.87
N ILE A 78 -8.01 0.57 -4.30
CA ILE A 78 -6.60 0.38 -3.98
C ILE A 78 -5.74 1.48 -4.59
N SER A 79 -5.99 1.85 -5.85
CA SER A 79 -5.29 2.95 -6.51
C SER A 79 -5.48 4.28 -5.77
N LYS A 80 -6.68 4.57 -5.26
CA LYS A 80 -6.91 5.75 -4.41
C LYS A 80 -6.02 5.75 -3.17
N VAL A 81 -5.91 4.64 -2.44
CA VAL A 81 -5.04 4.54 -1.26
C VAL A 81 -3.57 4.75 -1.66
N PHE A 82 -3.16 4.19 -2.79
CA PHE A 82 -1.82 4.38 -3.34
C PHE A 82 -1.50 5.85 -3.61
N VAL A 83 -2.42 6.57 -4.24
CA VAL A 83 -2.27 8.00 -4.52
C VAL A 83 -2.26 8.81 -3.22
N THR A 84 -3.15 8.51 -2.28
CA THR A 84 -3.21 9.21 -0.97
C THR A 84 -1.88 9.13 -0.24
N LEU A 85 -1.25 7.96 -0.21
CA LEU A 85 0.01 7.76 0.51
C LEU A 85 1.25 8.13 -0.32
N GLY A 86 1.22 7.92 -1.63
CA GLY A 86 2.39 7.99 -2.51
C GLY A 86 2.61 9.33 -3.21
N ARG A 87 1.57 10.16 -3.36
CA ARG A 87 1.59 11.33 -4.27
C ARG A 87 2.67 12.35 -3.91
N GLN A 88 2.88 12.62 -2.62
CA GLN A 88 3.88 13.60 -2.17
C GLN A 88 5.33 13.12 -2.39
N MET A 89 5.53 11.82 -2.55
CA MET A 89 6.83 11.22 -2.87
C MET A 89 7.06 11.07 -4.38
N GLY A 90 6.13 11.53 -5.24
CA GLY A 90 6.21 11.36 -6.69
C GLY A 90 5.88 9.95 -7.18
N ILE A 91 5.34 9.08 -6.32
CA ILE A 91 4.95 7.71 -6.67
C ILE A 91 3.69 7.76 -7.52
N LYS A 92 3.69 6.99 -8.62
CA LYS A 92 2.57 6.89 -9.57
C LYS A 92 1.94 5.51 -9.47
N SER A 93 0.61 5.45 -9.57
CA SER A 93 -0.15 4.20 -9.71
C SER A 93 -1.09 4.32 -10.90
N VAL A 94 -1.17 3.29 -11.74
CA VAL A 94 -2.10 3.24 -12.87
C VAL A 94 -2.97 1.99 -12.73
N PRO A 95 -4.29 2.13 -12.49
CA PRO A 95 -5.18 0.98 -12.48
C PRO A 95 -5.42 0.51 -13.92
N LEU A 96 -5.10 -0.75 -14.19
CA LEU A 96 -5.43 -1.44 -15.44
C LEU A 96 -6.67 -2.30 -15.20
N VAL A 97 -7.80 -1.87 -15.71
CA VAL A 97 -9.10 -2.54 -15.55
C VAL A 97 -9.79 -2.67 -16.90
N GLY A 98 -10.51 -3.77 -17.10
CA GLY A 98 -11.38 -3.94 -18.27
C GLY A 98 -12.54 -2.95 -18.26
N GLY A 99 -13.06 -2.64 -19.46
CA GLY A 99 -14.27 -1.84 -19.67
C GLY A 99 -15.52 -2.61 -19.27
#